data_AF-A0A6V7JYM0-F1
#
_entry.id   AF-A0A6V7JYM0-F1
#
_cell.length_a   1.000
_cell.length_b   1.000
_cell.length_c   1.000
_cell.angle_alpha   90.00
_cell.angle_beta   90.00
_cell.angle_gamma   90.00
#
_symmetry.space_group_name_H-M   'P 1'
#
loop_
_entity.id
_entity.type
_entity.pdbx_description
1 polymer ?
#
loop_
_entity_poly.entity_id
_entity_poly.type
_entity_poly.pdbx_seq_one_letter_code
_entity_poly.pdbx_strand_id
1 'polypeptide(L)'
;VEITRSYGPSEWRDDLKKLLLKVGCDGKSTVFLFADNQIKDESFVEDINMILNTGDVPNLYGSEEKAEILERMTNVARDDSSKRVETTPMALYNLFIERIKKYLHIVMTMSPIGDAFRNRIRMFPSLINCCTIDWYMPWPADALEKVATISLKDLEIDESIKEKCVVVCKNFHETVQKASEDYQRTQGRTNYVTPTSFLELIKSLYKLYGQKVEKITSQQNRYEVGLEKLDFAAGQ
;
A
#
# COMPACT_ATOMS: atom_id res chain seq x y z
N VAL A 1 -3.63 12.58 -1.92
CA VAL A 1 -3.10 13.20 -3.14
C VAL A 1 -3.38 12.26 -4.29
N GLU A 2 -4.09 12.73 -5.30
CA GLU A 2 -4.35 11.96 -6.52
C GLU A 2 -3.55 12.56 -7.66
N ILE A 3 -2.62 11.78 -8.20
CA ILE A 3 -1.64 12.28 -9.16
C ILE A 3 -2.15 12.05 -10.57
N THR A 4 -2.72 13.11 -11.14
CA THR A 4 -3.12 13.15 -12.55
C THR A 4 -1.91 13.38 -13.44
N ARG A 5 -2.03 13.15 -14.77
CA ARG A 5 -0.91 13.33 -15.72
C ARG A 5 -0.30 14.74 -15.66
N SER A 6 -1.11 15.76 -15.41
CA SER A 6 -0.70 17.18 -15.32
C SER A 6 -0.28 17.64 -13.93
N TYR A 7 -0.32 16.76 -12.91
CA TYR A 7 0.08 17.11 -11.55
C TYR A 7 1.56 17.48 -11.48
N GLY A 8 1.85 18.69 -11.00
CA GLY A 8 3.19 19.24 -10.86
C GLY A 8 3.47 19.83 -9.46
N PRO A 9 4.59 20.56 -9.32
CA PRO A 9 5.02 21.13 -8.04
C PRO A 9 4.06 22.13 -7.42
N SER A 10 3.28 22.86 -8.22
CA SER A 10 2.29 23.81 -7.71
C SER A 10 1.13 23.09 -7.02
N GLU A 11 0.55 22.09 -7.68
CA GLU A 11 -0.54 21.28 -7.12
C GLU A 11 -0.08 20.49 -5.89
N TRP A 12 1.16 20.01 -5.92
CA TRP A 12 1.82 19.38 -4.77
C TRP A 12 1.86 20.28 -3.54
N ARG A 13 2.33 21.51 -3.70
CA ARG A 13 2.42 22.46 -2.59
C ARG A 13 1.05 22.88 -2.09
N ASP A 14 0.06 23.01 -2.96
CA ASP A 14 -1.32 23.29 -2.54
C ASP A 14 -1.92 22.14 -1.73
N ASP A 15 -1.67 20.88 -2.11
CA ASP A 15 -2.13 19.72 -1.35
C ASP A 15 -1.41 19.58 0.00
N LEU A 16 -0.09 19.79 0.04
CA LEU A 16 0.66 19.83 1.30
C LEU A 16 0.15 20.94 2.22
N LYS A 17 -0.13 22.11 1.67
CA LYS A 17 -0.68 23.24 2.42
C LYS A 17 -2.01 22.87 3.08
N LYS A 18 -2.94 22.30 2.33
CA LYS A 18 -4.24 21.83 2.84
C LYS A 18 -4.05 20.76 3.92
N LEU A 19 -3.12 19.83 3.74
CA LEU A 19 -2.80 18.80 4.72
C LEU A 19 -2.29 19.41 6.03
N LEU A 20 -1.28 20.28 5.98
CA LEU A 20 -0.66 20.88 7.16
C LEU A 20 -1.62 21.82 7.89
N LEU A 21 -2.42 22.60 7.17
CA LEU A 21 -3.49 23.42 7.78
C LEU A 21 -4.50 22.56 8.51
N LYS A 22 -4.99 21.48 7.87
CA LYS A 22 -5.95 20.57 8.49
C LYS A 22 -5.39 19.93 9.75
N VAL A 23 -4.15 19.45 9.72
CA VAL A 23 -3.53 18.79 10.87
C VAL A 23 -3.22 19.79 11.98
N GLY A 24 -2.56 20.91 11.65
CA GLY A 24 -2.10 21.89 12.63
C GLY A 24 -3.22 22.74 13.21
N CYS A 25 -4.28 23.06 12.44
CA CYS A 25 -5.42 23.83 12.93
C CYS A 25 -6.47 22.96 13.61
N ASP A 26 -6.94 21.89 12.94
CA ASP A 26 -8.04 21.07 13.48
C ASP A 26 -7.55 20.09 14.55
N GLY A 27 -6.25 19.78 14.59
CA GLY A 27 -5.68 18.83 15.56
C GLY A 27 -6.12 17.39 15.36
N LYS A 28 -6.50 17.02 14.14
CA LYS A 28 -6.94 15.65 13.80
C LYS A 28 -5.73 14.81 13.40
N SER A 29 -5.51 13.70 14.13
CA SER A 29 -4.50 12.71 13.78
C SER A 29 -4.72 12.21 12.35
N THR A 30 -3.70 12.38 11.49
CA THR A 30 -3.78 12.09 10.07
C THR A 30 -2.53 11.33 9.64
N VAL A 31 -2.73 10.24 8.88
CA VAL A 31 -1.66 9.51 8.21
C VAL A 31 -1.58 9.97 6.75
N PHE A 32 -0.39 10.40 6.33
CA PHE A 32 -0.08 10.73 4.95
C PHE A 32 0.71 9.59 4.33
N LEU A 33 0.06 8.77 3.50
CA LEU A 33 0.68 7.69 2.74
C LEU A 33 1.13 8.22 1.37
N PHE A 34 2.41 8.06 1.05
CA PHE A 34 3.00 8.51 -0.21
C PHE A 34 3.86 7.41 -0.83
N ALA A 35 3.49 6.98 -2.03
CA ALA A 35 4.10 5.83 -2.70
C ALA A 35 5.13 6.22 -3.77
N ASP A 36 6.07 5.33 -4.06
CA ASP A 36 7.14 5.56 -5.03
C ASP A 36 6.62 5.94 -6.44
N ASN A 37 5.54 5.29 -6.87
CA ASN A 37 4.89 5.54 -8.15
C ASN A 37 4.21 6.92 -8.24
N GLN A 38 4.05 7.60 -7.10
CA GLN A 38 3.52 8.96 -7.01
C GLN A 38 4.64 10.02 -7.12
N ILE A 39 5.91 9.64 -7.04
CA ILE A 39 7.03 10.58 -7.13
C ILE A 39 7.30 10.91 -8.60
N LYS A 40 6.74 12.02 -9.07
CA LYS A 40 6.99 12.55 -10.42
C LYS A 40 8.19 13.48 -10.49
N ASP A 41 8.44 14.20 -9.41
CA ASP A 41 9.47 15.21 -9.29
C ASP A 41 10.15 15.04 -7.93
N GLU A 42 11.48 15.16 -7.89
CA GLU A 42 12.25 14.99 -6.65
C GLU A 42 12.01 16.13 -5.65
N SER A 43 11.50 17.28 -6.09
CA SER A 43 11.03 18.37 -5.22
C SER A 43 9.94 17.92 -4.24
N PHE A 44 9.17 16.88 -4.57
CA PHE A 44 8.13 16.35 -3.68
C PHE A 44 8.77 15.70 -2.44
N VAL A 45 9.86 14.97 -2.66
CA VAL A 45 10.62 14.30 -1.61
C VAL A 45 11.42 15.33 -0.79
N GLU A 46 11.91 16.39 -1.44
CA GLU A 46 12.55 17.52 -0.76
C GLU A 46 11.58 18.21 0.23
N ASP A 47 10.36 18.53 -0.20
CA ASP A 47 9.35 19.14 0.67
C ASP A 47 8.99 18.20 1.84
N ILE A 48 8.87 16.87 1.62
CA ILE A 48 8.66 15.89 2.71
C ILE A 48 9.85 15.87 3.67
N ASN A 49 11.08 15.89 3.16
CA ASN A 49 12.29 15.93 3.97
C ASN A 49 12.32 17.18 4.86
N MET A 50 11.84 18.33 4.37
CA MET A 50 11.68 19.52 5.21
C MET A 50 10.64 19.33 6.30
N ILE A 51 9.46 18.79 5.98
CA ILE A 51 8.42 18.51 6.99
C ILE A 51 8.93 17.54 8.06
N LEU A 52 9.68 16.50 7.69
CA LEU A 52 10.26 15.56 8.66
C LEU A 52 11.29 16.21 9.59
N ASN A 53 12.08 17.17 9.10
CA ASN A 53 13.06 17.89 9.91
C ASN A 53 12.43 18.95 10.82
N THR A 54 11.71 19.89 10.21
CA THR A 54 11.30 21.13 10.86
C THR A 54 9.82 21.14 11.21
N GLY A 55 9.01 20.33 10.53
CA GLY A 55 7.55 20.38 10.58
C GLY A 55 6.93 21.45 9.68
N ASP A 56 7.74 22.11 8.84
CA ASP A 56 7.32 23.19 7.93
C ASP A 56 8.04 23.12 6.58
N VAL A 57 7.44 23.74 5.56
CA VAL A 57 8.05 23.92 4.23
C VAL A 57 8.25 25.43 3.98
N PRO A 58 9.49 25.87 3.72
CA PRO A 58 9.75 27.29 3.47
C PRO A 58 8.93 27.86 2.31
N ASN A 59 8.41 29.07 2.49
CA ASN A 59 7.61 29.80 1.49
C ASN A 59 6.34 29.05 1.03
N LEU A 60 5.80 28.14 1.84
CA LEU A 60 4.55 27.46 1.54
C LEU A 60 3.34 28.37 1.69
N TYR A 61 3.34 29.24 2.72
CA TYR A 61 2.21 30.10 3.07
C TYR A 61 2.42 31.55 2.64
N GLY A 62 1.39 32.13 2.03
CA GLY A 62 1.29 33.56 1.77
C GLY A 62 0.99 34.37 3.04
N SER A 63 1.03 35.71 2.95
CA SER A 63 0.80 36.60 4.10
C SER A 63 -0.60 36.44 4.71
N GLU A 64 -1.62 36.25 3.87
CA GLU A 64 -3.01 36.08 4.30
C GLU A 64 -3.22 34.75 5.04
N GLU A 65 -2.67 33.65 4.50
CA GLU A 65 -2.72 32.32 5.12
C GLU A 65 -1.95 32.28 6.45
N LYS A 66 -0.83 32.99 6.56
CA LYS A 66 -0.10 33.13 7.83
C LYS A 66 -0.93 33.86 8.88
N ALA A 67 -1.66 34.90 8.50
CA ALA A 67 -2.56 35.60 9.42
C ALA A 67 -3.69 34.67 9.90
N GLU A 68 -4.27 33.87 9.00
CA GLU A 68 -5.29 32.88 9.35
C GLU A 68 -4.77 31.82 10.34
N ILE A 69 -3.56 31.29 10.12
CA ILE A 69 -2.93 30.33 11.04
C ILE A 69 -2.80 30.94 12.44
N LEU A 70 -2.31 32.18 12.55
CA LEU A 70 -2.12 32.86 13.82
C LEU A 70 -3.44 33.09 14.56
N GLU A 71 -4.50 33.47 13.84
CA GLU A 71 -5.84 33.64 14.42
C GLU A 71 -6.38 32.31 14.97
N ARG A 72 -6.32 31.25 14.16
CA ARG A 72 -6.76 29.90 14.58
C ARG A 72 -5.95 29.39 15.78
N MET A 73 -4.63 29.60 15.78
CA MET A 73 -3.77 29.17 16.89
C MET A 73 -4.02 29.96 18.16
N THR A 74 -4.40 31.25 18.05
CA THR A 74 -4.78 32.05 19.21
C THR A 74 -6.01 31.47 19.91
N ASN A 75 -7.01 31.02 19.15
CA ASN A 75 -8.20 30.39 19.72
C ASN A 75 -7.85 29.06 20.42
N VAL A 76 -7.03 28.23 19.77
CA VAL A 76 -6.55 26.95 20.35
C VAL A 76 -5.74 27.18 21.63
N ALA A 77 -4.87 28.19 21.66
CA ALA A 77 -4.07 28.52 22.83
C ALA A 77 -4.89 29.06 24.01
N ARG A 78 -6.05 29.69 23.75
CA ARG A 78 -6.99 30.13 24.79
C ARG A 78 -7.77 28.95 25.40
N ASP A 79 -8.16 28.00 24.56
CA ASP A 79 -8.90 26.81 24.98
C ASP A 79 -8.00 25.84 25.78
N ASP A 80 -6.71 25.73 25.41
CA ASP A 80 -5.70 24.96 26.14
C ASP A 80 -5.18 25.74 27.36
N SER A 81 -6.11 26.03 28.28
CA SER A 81 -5.94 26.77 29.55
C SER A 81 -4.89 26.19 30.52
N SER A 82 -4.20 25.12 30.14
CA SER A 82 -3.15 24.45 30.91
C SER A 82 -1.75 25.05 30.73
N LYS A 83 -1.50 25.78 29.63
CA LYS A 83 -0.22 26.44 29.35
C LYS A 83 -0.46 27.93 29.09
N ARG A 84 0.22 28.80 29.84
CA ARG A 84 0.33 30.23 29.47
C ARG A 84 1.21 30.33 28.23
N VAL A 85 0.66 29.98 27.07
CA VAL A 85 1.34 30.12 25.78
C VAL A 85 1.48 31.62 25.52
N GLU A 86 2.70 32.08 25.27
CA GLU A 86 2.95 33.45 24.85
C GLU A 86 2.15 33.74 23.56
N THR A 87 1.44 34.85 23.52
CA THR A 87 0.62 35.25 22.36
C THR A 87 1.42 35.95 21.27
N THR A 88 2.75 35.80 21.26
CA THR A 88 3.58 36.35 20.21
C THR A 88 3.35 35.57 18.90
N PRO A 89 3.40 36.21 17.72
CA PRO A 89 3.23 35.51 16.44
C PRO A 89 4.17 34.31 16.28
N MET A 90 5.40 34.43 16.79
CA MET A 90 6.38 33.35 16.75
C MET A 90 5.99 32.15 17.64
N ALA A 91 5.48 32.40 18.84
CA ALA A 91 5.03 31.34 19.74
C ALA A 91 3.78 30.62 19.22
N LEU A 92 2.83 31.37 18.63
CA LEU A 92 1.65 30.79 18.00
C LEU A 92 2.00 29.95 16.78
N TYR A 93 2.97 30.39 15.97
CA TYR A 93 3.44 29.59 14.84
C TYR A 93 4.20 28.33 15.31
N ASN A 94 5.01 28.43 16.37
CA ASN A 94 5.63 27.25 16.96
C ASN A 94 4.59 26.24 17.50
N LEU A 95 3.50 26.72 18.10
CA LEU A 95 2.38 25.87 18.52
C LEU A 95 1.76 25.13 17.31
N PHE A 96 1.60 25.79 16.18
CA PHE A 96 1.14 25.16 14.94
C PHE A 96 2.08 24.03 14.49
N ILE A 97 3.39 24.28 14.49
CA ILE A 97 4.40 23.27 14.14
C ILE A 97 4.42 22.09 15.13
N GLU A 98 4.29 22.35 16.43
CA GLU A 98 4.20 21.30 17.45
C GLU A 98 2.97 20.40 17.22
N ARG A 99 1.83 21.00 16.86
CA ARG A 99 0.63 20.25 16.52
C ARG A 99 0.81 19.43 15.25
N ILE A 100 1.45 19.97 14.21
CA ILE A 100 1.79 19.19 13.01
C ILE A 100 2.62 17.96 13.40
N LYS A 101 3.71 18.14 14.16
CA LYS A 101 4.58 17.04 14.60
C LYS A 101 3.85 15.99 15.44
N LYS A 102 2.84 16.41 16.22
CA LYS A 102 2.05 15.52 17.07
C LYS A 102 0.99 14.74 16.30
N TYR A 103 0.34 15.36 15.31
CA TYR A 103 -0.85 14.82 14.67
C TYR A 103 -0.62 14.31 13.23
N LEU A 104 0.52 14.62 12.61
CA LEU A 104 0.88 14.12 11.29
C LEU A 104 1.79 12.90 11.40
N HIS A 105 1.40 11.79 10.80
CA HIS A 105 2.28 10.64 10.58
C HIS A 105 2.51 10.44 9.08
N ILE A 106 3.76 10.49 8.63
CA ILE A 106 4.12 10.31 7.22
C ILE A 106 4.60 8.88 7.03
N VAL A 107 4.00 8.18 6.07
CA VAL A 107 4.38 6.82 5.65
C VAL A 107 4.78 6.86 4.18
N MET A 108 6.03 6.51 3.90
CA MET A 108 6.53 6.42 2.53
C MET A 108 6.72 4.96 2.13
N THR A 109 6.24 4.59 0.95
CA THR A 109 6.50 3.25 0.39
C THR A 109 7.43 3.38 -0.79
N MET A 110 8.67 2.89 -0.64
CA MET A 110 9.71 2.99 -1.68
C MET A 110 10.18 1.60 -2.08
N SER A 111 10.47 1.41 -3.37
CA SER A 111 11.06 0.17 -3.85
C SER A 111 12.59 0.22 -3.69
N PRO A 112 13.22 -0.79 -3.06
CA PRO A 112 14.68 -0.87 -2.99
C PRO A 112 15.31 -1.30 -4.32
N ILE A 113 14.50 -1.60 -5.34
CA ILE A 113 14.94 -2.03 -6.67
C ILE A 113 15.43 -0.81 -7.46
N GLY A 114 16.65 -0.92 -8.00
CA GLY A 114 17.32 0.15 -8.74
C GLY A 114 18.05 1.15 -7.84
N ASP A 115 18.51 2.25 -8.44
CA ASP A 115 19.34 3.23 -7.73
C ASP A 115 18.54 4.41 -7.15
N ALA A 116 17.27 4.58 -7.53
CA ALA A 116 16.45 5.71 -7.12
C ALA A 116 16.30 5.82 -5.59
N PHE A 117 15.93 4.72 -4.92
CA PHE A 117 15.85 4.68 -3.47
C PHE A 117 17.19 5.05 -2.80
N ARG A 118 18.29 4.46 -3.27
CA ARG A 118 19.65 4.73 -2.75
C ARG A 118 20.07 6.19 -2.95
N ASN A 119 19.72 6.79 -4.08
CA ASN A 119 20.03 8.18 -4.36
C ASN A 119 19.20 9.11 -3.47
N ARG A 120 17.89 8.83 -3.31
CA ARG A 120 17.00 9.63 -2.46
C ARG A 120 17.42 9.63 -0.99
N ILE A 121 17.76 8.48 -0.41
CA ILE A 121 18.23 8.45 0.99
C ILE A 121 19.56 9.19 1.20
N ARG A 122 20.39 9.34 0.15
CA ARG A 122 21.63 10.14 0.19
C ARG A 122 21.34 11.63 0.06
N MET A 123 20.39 12.02 -0.78
CA MET A 123 19.98 13.43 -0.97
C MET A 123 19.14 13.95 0.20
N PHE A 124 18.31 13.09 0.79
CA PHE A 124 17.30 13.44 1.78
C PHE A 124 17.50 12.61 3.06
N PRO A 125 18.46 12.98 3.92
CA PRO A 125 18.87 12.16 5.07
C PRO A 125 17.77 11.98 6.13
N SER A 126 16.76 12.84 6.16
CA SER A 126 15.69 12.78 7.16
C SER A 126 14.73 11.63 6.93
N LEU A 127 14.73 11.06 5.72
CA LEU A 127 14.06 9.79 5.44
C LEU A 127 14.63 8.62 6.26
N ILE A 128 15.88 8.70 6.72
CA ILE A 128 16.49 7.71 7.59
C ILE A 128 16.50 8.21 9.04
N ASN A 129 16.84 9.48 9.26
CA ASN A 129 17.04 10.00 10.61
C ASN A 129 15.74 10.24 11.38
N CYS A 130 14.63 10.50 10.68
CA CYS A 130 13.35 10.88 11.28
C CYS A 130 12.24 9.83 11.05
N CYS A 131 12.55 8.73 10.34
CA CYS A 131 11.59 7.66 10.06
C CYS A 131 12.13 6.31 10.53
N THR A 132 11.22 5.40 10.85
CA THR A 132 11.54 3.99 11.08
C THR A 132 11.48 3.25 9.76
N ILE A 133 12.53 2.47 9.45
CA ILE A 133 12.57 1.64 8.25
C ILE A 133 11.95 0.28 8.55
N ASP A 134 10.94 -0.10 7.78
CA ASP A 134 10.32 -1.42 7.80
C ASP A 134 10.57 -2.15 6.47
N TRP A 135 11.18 -3.33 6.53
CA TRP A 135 11.60 -4.09 5.36
C TRP A 135 10.58 -5.16 4.99
N TYR A 136 9.97 -5.01 3.82
CA TYR A 136 9.06 -6.02 3.27
C TYR A 136 9.85 -7.07 2.50
N MET A 137 10.09 -8.20 3.15
CA MET A 137 10.79 -9.34 2.58
C MET A 137 9.84 -10.25 1.77
N PRO A 138 10.37 -11.06 0.84
CA PRO A 138 9.59 -12.14 0.23
C PRO A 138 8.95 -13.04 1.29
N TRP A 139 7.77 -13.58 0.98
CA TRP A 139 7.08 -14.44 1.93
C TRP A 139 7.88 -15.72 2.21
N PRO A 140 8.16 -16.04 3.48
CA PRO A 140 8.78 -17.30 3.83
C PRO A 140 7.82 -18.48 3.59
N ALA A 141 8.37 -19.69 3.59
CA ALA A 141 7.62 -20.92 3.29
C ALA A 141 6.39 -21.11 4.20
N ASP A 142 6.50 -20.77 5.49
CA ASP A 142 5.41 -20.85 6.46
C ASP A 142 4.31 -19.82 6.20
N ALA A 143 4.68 -18.62 5.73
CA ALA A 143 3.70 -17.60 5.31
C ALA A 143 2.95 -18.04 4.05
N LEU A 144 3.65 -18.60 3.05
CA LEU A 144 3.03 -19.15 1.83
C LEU A 144 2.02 -20.26 2.18
N GLU A 145 2.41 -21.16 3.08
CA GLU A 145 1.55 -22.25 3.56
C GLU A 145 0.29 -21.70 4.26
N LYS A 146 0.45 -20.80 5.24
CA LYS A 146 -0.70 -20.18 5.94
C LYS A 146 -1.64 -19.46 5.00
N VAL A 147 -1.10 -18.66 4.07
CA VAL A 147 -1.92 -17.91 3.11
C VAL A 147 -2.67 -18.87 2.19
N ALA A 148 -2.01 -19.92 1.69
CA ALA A 148 -2.67 -20.93 0.86
C ALA A 148 -3.76 -21.68 1.64
N THR A 149 -3.50 -22.10 2.89
CA THR A 149 -4.51 -22.77 3.74
C THR A 149 -5.74 -21.91 3.95
N ILE A 150 -5.56 -20.63 4.31
CA ILE A 150 -6.67 -19.69 4.50
C ILE A 150 -7.41 -19.48 3.17
N SER A 151 -6.67 -19.28 2.08
CA SER A 151 -7.27 -18.98 0.77
C SER A 151 -8.02 -20.16 0.18
N LEU A 152 -7.62 -21.41 0.46
CA LEU A 152 -8.25 -22.64 -0.07
C LEU A 152 -9.34 -23.22 0.84
N LYS A 153 -9.60 -22.60 2.00
CA LYS A 153 -10.54 -23.09 3.00
C LYS A 153 -11.95 -23.34 2.43
N ASP A 154 -12.45 -22.37 1.65
CA ASP A 154 -13.81 -22.35 1.11
C ASP A 154 -13.96 -23.15 -0.19
N LEU A 155 -12.91 -23.80 -0.67
CA LEU A 155 -12.98 -24.68 -1.83
C LEU A 155 -13.72 -25.97 -1.45
N GLU A 156 -14.77 -26.34 -2.20
CA GLU A 156 -15.56 -27.55 -1.96
C GLU A 156 -14.83 -28.81 -2.46
N ILE A 157 -13.74 -29.18 -1.79
CA ILE A 157 -12.99 -30.42 -2.03
C ILE A 157 -12.69 -31.11 -0.69
N ASP A 158 -12.30 -32.39 -0.76
CA ASP A 158 -11.90 -33.14 0.42
C ASP A 158 -10.70 -32.49 1.13
N GLU A 159 -10.72 -32.50 2.46
CA GLU A 159 -9.73 -31.80 3.28
C GLU A 159 -8.31 -32.36 3.05
N SER A 160 -8.18 -33.67 2.83
CA SER A 160 -6.88 -34.29 2.53
C SER A 160 -6.31 -33.84 1.17
N ILE A 161 -7.18 -33.44 0.24
CA ILE A 161 -6.78 -32.89 -1.06
C ILE A 161 -6.41 -31.42 -0.90
N LYS A 162 -7.13 -30.65 -0.07
CA LYS A 162 -6.77 -29.24 0.23
C LYS A 162 -5.36 -29.13 0.79
N GLU A 163 -5.02 -29.95 1.79
CA GLU A 163 -3.68 -29.96 2.38
C GLU A 163 -2.61 -30.22 1.32
N LYS A 164 -2.84 -31.16 0.39
CA LYS A 164 -1.92 -31.41 -0.73
C LYS A 164 -1.85 -30.23 -1.69
N CYS A 165 -2.98 -29.58 -2.01
CA CYS A 165 -3.02 -28.39 -2.85
C CYS A 165 -2.20 -27.25 -2.25
N VAL A 166 -2.26 -27.03 -0.94
CA VAL A 166 -1.43 -26.05 -0.22
C VAL A 166 0.06 -26.33 -0.46
N VAL A 167 0.50 -27.58 -0.26
CA VAL A 167 1.89 -27.98 -0.49
C VAL A 167 2.31 -27.76 -1.95
N VAL A 168 1.46 -28.12 -2.92
CA VAL A 168 1.74 -27.92 -4.34
C VAL A 168 1.85 -26.43 -4.69
N CYS A 169 0.93 -25.58 -4.22
CA CYS A 169 0.98 -24.14 -4.45
C CYS A 169 2.27 -23.54 -3.93
N LYS A 170 2.66 -23.89 -2.70
CA LYS A 170 3.94 -23.45 -2.10
C LYS A 170 5.13 -23.85 -2.97
N ASN A 171 5.20 -25.13 -3.34
CA ASN A 171 6.29 -25.65 -4.16
C ASN A 171 6.38 -24.95 -5.51
N PHE A 172 5.24 -24.65 -6.16
CA PHE A 172 5.24 -23.91 -7.43
C PHE A 172 5.81 -22.51 -7.28
N HIS A 173 5.49 -21.81 -6.19
CA HIS A 173 6.05 -20.48 -5.95
C HIS A 173 7.56 -20.52 -5.72
N GLU A 174 8.03 -21.42 -4.84
CA GLU A 174 9.45 -21.56 -4.50
C GLU A 174 10.30 -21.99 -5.70
N THR A 175 9.77 -22.90 -6.54
CA THR A 175 10.46 -23.36 -7.75
C THR A 175 10.56 -22.26 -8.81
N VAL A 176 9.51 -21.46 -9.00
CA VAL A 176 9.54 -20.31 -9.92
C VAL A 176 10.50 -19.22 -9.44
N GLN A 177 10.61 -19.01 -8.12
CA GLN A 177 11.59 -18.08 -7.56
C GLN A 177 13.03 -18.50 -7.90
N LYS A 178 13.39 -19.77 -7.64
CA LYS A 178 14.69 -20.33 -8.01
C LYS A 178 14.96 -20.26 -9.51
N ALA A 179 13.96 -20.62 -10.32
CA ALA A 179 14.08 -20.54 -11.78
C ALA A 179 14.27 -19.10 -12.28
N SER A 180 13.68 -18.10 -11.61
CA SER A 180 13.84 -16.69 -11.97
C SER A 180 15.25 -16.17 -11.66
N GLU A 181 15.85 -16.60 -10.55
CA GLU A 181 17.25 -16.31 -10.22
C GLU A 181 18.22 -16.94 -11.24
N ASP A 182 17.97 -18.19 -11.62
CA ASP A 182 18.73 -18.89 -12.66
C ASP A 182 18.61 -18.21 -14.02
N TYR A 183 17.40 -17.76 -14.37
CA TYR A 183 17.13 -17.02 -15.60
C TYR A 183 17.88 -15.69 -15.63
N GLN A 184 17.87 -14.94 -14.53
CA GLN A 184 18.65 -13.71 -14.42
C GLN A 184 20.15 -13.98 -14.59
N ARG A 185 20.68 -15.01 -13.93
CA ARG A 185 22.10 -15.36 -13.99
C ARG A 185 22.54 -15.78 -15.40
N THR A 186 21.70 -16.52 -16.12
CA THR A 186 22.06 -17.09 -17.43
C THR A 186 21.74 -16.18 -18.61
N GLN A 187 20.64 -15.41 -18.54
CA GLN A 187 20.14 -14.60 -19.65
C GLN A 187 20.25 -13.09 -19.39
N GLY A 188 20.65 -12.68 -18.18
CA GLY A 188 20.71 -11.26 -17.79
C GLY A 188 19.35 -10.57 -17.69
N ARG A 189 18.25 -11.33 -17.71
CA ARG A 189 16.88 -10.81 -17.70
C ARG A 189 16.20 -11.09 -16.36
N THR A 190 15.66 -10.05 -15.74
CA THR A 190 15.01 -10.14 -14.43
C THR A 190 13.52 -10.41 -14.57
N ASN A 191 13.04 -11.46 -13.90
CA ASN A 191 11.62 -11.72 -13.68
C ASN A 191 11.32 -11.55 -12.18
N TYR A 192 10.31 -10.75 -11.85
CA TYR A 192 9.95 -10.51 -10.45
C TYR A 192 8.85 -11.48 -10.00
N VAL A 193 9.16 -12.27 -8.98
CA VAL A 193 8.19 -13.14 -8.31
C VAL A 193 7.66 -12.41 -7.09
N THR A 194 6.35 -12.13 -7.07
CA THR A 194 5.71 -11.33 -6.01
C THR A 194 4.64 -12.13 -5.27
N PRO A 195 4.31 -11.76 -4.01
CA PRO A 195 3.16 -12.33 -3.30
C PRO A 195 1.86 -12.23 -4.10
N THR A 196 1.67 -11.15 -4.88
CA THR A 196 0.53 -11.00 -5.79
C THR A 196 0.47 -12.13 -6.81
N SER A 197 1.60 -12.52 -7.41
CA SER A 197 1.67 -13.65 -8.34
C SER A 197 1.27 -14.98 -7.67
N PHE A 198 1.56 -15.15 -6.39
CA PHE A 198 1.10 -16.32 -5.61
C PHE A 198 -0.42 -16.32 -5.41
N LEU A 199 -1.00 -15.18 -5.07
CA LEU A 199 -2.45 -15.04 -4.95
C LEU A 199 -3.15 -15.27 -6.29
N GLU A 200 -2.57 -14.80 -7.40
CA GLU A 200 -3.10 -15.08 -8.75
C GLU A 200 -3.01 -16.56 -9.13
N LEU A 201 -1.98 -17.28 -8.70
CA LEU A 201 -1.91 -18.74 -8.85
C LEU A 201 -3.09 -19.42 -8.15
N ILE A 202 -3.38 -19.04 -6.91
CA ILE A 202 -4.51 -19.60 -6.14
C ILE A 202 -5.85 -19.24 -6.81
N LYS A 203 -6.05 -17.98 -7.22
CA LYS A 203 -7.25 -17.58 -7.96
C LYS A 203 -7.44 -18.36 -9.26
N SER A 204 -6.34 -18.62 -9.97
CA SER A 204 -6.35 -19.42 -11.19
C SER A 204 -6.76 -20.88 -10.91
N LEU A 205 -6.32 -21.44 -9.78
CA LEU A 205 -6.76 -22.76 -9.32
C LEU A 205 -8.27 -22.80 -9.06
N TYR A 206 -8.82 -21.82 -8.32
CA TYR A 206 -10.26 -21.69 -8.10
C TYR A 206 -11.05 -21.63 -9.40
N LYS A 207 -10.61 -20.76 -10.32
CA LYS A 207 -11.25 -20.59 -11.63
C LYS A 207 -11.23 -21.89 -12.43
N LEU A 208 -10.08 -22.56 -12.49
CA LEU A 208 -9.94 -23.83 -13.20
C LEU A 208 -10.81 -24.92 -12.59
N TYR A 209 -10.85 -25.01 -11.25
CA TYR A 209 -11.69 -25.97 -10.55
C TYR A 209 -13.17 -25.78 -10.89
N GLY A 210 -13.70 -24.56 -10.74
CA GLY A 210 -15.09 -24.26 -11.07
C GLY A 210 -15.45 -24.60 -12.51
N GLN A 211 -14.59 -24.25 -13.47
CA GLN A 211 -14.77 -24.60 -14.88
C GLN A 211 -14.80 -26.12 -15.14
N LYS A 212 -13.98 -26.89 -14.41
CA LYS A 212 -13.96 -28.36 -14.55
C LYS A 212 -15.18 -29.00 -13.92
N VAL A 213 -15.60 -28.55 -12.73
CA VAL A 213 -16.81 -29.01 -12.07
C VAL A 213 -18.02 -28.75 -12.96
N GLU A 214 -18.21 -27.52 -13.43
CA GLU A 214 -19.32 -27.16 -14.31
C GLU A 214 -19.35 -28.02 -15.58
N LYS A 215 -18.20 -28.23 -16.21
CA LYS A 215 -18.07 -29.08 -17.40
C LYS A 215 -18.46 -30.54 -17.12
N ILE A 216 -18.01 -31.11 -16.00
CA ILE A 216 -18.29 -32.50 -15.62
C ILE A 216 -19.77 -32.64 -15.27
N THR A 217 -20.32 -31.76 -14.43
CA THR A 217 -21.74 -31.77 -14.05
C THR A 217 -22.65 -31.61 -15.27
N SER A 218 -22.30 -30.72 -16.21
CA SER A 218 -23.06 -30.57 -17.45
C SER A 218 -23.04 -31.83 -18.32
N GLN A 219 -21.90 -32.53 -18.37
CA GLN A 219 -21.79 -33.80 -19.09
C GLN A 219 -22.61 -34.89 -18.39
N GLN A 220 -22.54 -34.99 -17.07
CA GLN A 220 -23.31 -35.93 -16.27
C GLN A 220 -24.82 -35.73 -16.49
N ASN A 221 -25.32 -34.51 -16.31
CA ASN A 221 -26.73 -34.17 -16.50
C ASN A 221 -27.22 -34.53 -17.92
N ARG A 222 -26.36 -34.34 -18.94
CA ARG A 222 -26.68 -34.73 -20.31
C ARG A 222 -26.86 -36.24 -20.47
N TYR A 223 -26.03 -37.04 -19.79
CA TYR A 223 -26.17 -38.50 -19.81
C TYR A 223 -27.40 -38.96 -19.02
N GLU A 224 -27.66 -38.39 -17.85
CA GLU A 224 -28.83 -38.70 -17.03
C GLU A 224 -30.14 -38.43 -17.78
N VAL A 225 -30.29 -37.22 -18.37
CA VAL A 225 -31.44 -36.88 -19.21
C VAL A 225 -31.55 -37.79 -20.44
N GLY A 226 -30.40 -38.24 -20.98
CA GLY A 226 -30.38 -39.21 -22.08
C GLY A 226 -30.92 -40.58 -21.67
N LEU A 227 -30.51 -41.07 -20.50
CA LEU A 227 -30.97 -42.33 -19.93
C LEU A 227 -32.46 -42.29 -19.57
N GLU A 228 -32.93 -41.21 -18.94
CA GLU A 228 -34.35 -41.01 -18.62
C GLU A 228 -35.24 -41.08 -19.87
N LYS A 229 -34.79 -40.48 -20.97
CA LYS A 229 -35.52 -40.53 -22.24
C LYS A 229 -35.55 -41.93 -22.85
N LEU A 230 -34.47 -42.69 -22.72
CA LEU A 230 -34.41 -44.07 -23.20
C LEU A 230 -35.33 -44.97 -22.36
N ASP A 231 -35.32 -44.80 -21.05
CA ASP A 231 -36.16 -45.57 -20.13
C ASP A 231 -37.65 -45.27 -20.35
N PHE A 232 -38.01 -44.00 -20.53
CA PHE A 232 -39.37 -43.60 -20.91
C PHE A 232 -39.83 -44.22 -22.24
N ALA A 233 -38.94 -44.28 -23.24
CA ALA A 233 -39.25 -44.88 -24.53
C ALA A 233 -39.36 -46.41 -24.46
N ALA A 234 -38.62 -47.07 -23.56
CA ALA A 234 -38.70 -48.52 -23.35
C ALA A 234 -39.94 -48.95 -22.56
N GLY A 235 -40.52 -48.04 -21.76
CA GLY A 235 -41.76 -48.27 -21.01
C GLY A 235 -43.06 -48.00 -21.77
N GLN A 236 -42.99 -47.50 -23.01
CA GLN A 236 -44.14 -47.40 -23.94
C GLN A 236 -44.23 -48.61 -24.85
#